data_AF-A0A540V7P6-F1
#
_entry.id   AF-A0A540V7P6-F1
#
_cell.length_a   1.000
_cell.length_b   1.000
_cell.length_c   1.000
_cell.angle_alpha   90.00
_cell.angle_beta   90.00
_cell.angle_gamma   90.00
#
_symmetry.space_group_name_H-M   'P 1'
#
loop_
_entity.id
_entity.type
_entity.pdbx_description
1 polymer ?
#
loop_
_entity_poly.entity_id
_entity_poly.type
_entity_poly.pdbx_seq_one_letter_code
_entity_poly.pdbx_strand_id
1 'polypeptide(L)' 'MAPVLARVDSGQRDPHRNDGGVFRNRERLLPQRPGGYYREYVIRTPGIGHAGPQRLVVGQDGELYYTSDHYRSFRRIR' A
#
# COMPACT_ATOMS: atom_id res chain seq x y z
N MET A 1 -9.84 -4.61 4.95
CA MET A 1 -8.58 -5.17 4.42
C MET A 1 -8.80 -6.35 3.48
N ALA A 2 -9.66 -7.33 3.82
CA ALA A 2 -9.87 -8.51 2.96
C ALA A 2 -10.16 -8.20 1.47
N PRO A 3 -10.98 -7.18 1.10
CA PRO A 3 -11.22 -6.89 -0.31
C PRO A 3 -9.99 -6.40 -1.08
N VAL A 4 -9.12 -5.59 -0.46
CA VAL A 4 -7.90 -5.12 -1.13
C VAL A 4 -6.87 -6.23 -1.25
N LEU A 5 -6.76 -7.10 -0.25
CA LEU A 5 -5.83 -8.24 -0.30
C LEU A 5 -6.22 -9.19 -1.44
N ALA A 6 -7.50 -9.58 -1.54
CA ALA A 6 -7.98 -10.41 -2.65
C ALA A 6 -7.76 -9.75 -4.03
N ARG A 7 -7.97 -8.43 -4.13
CA ARG A 7 -7.69 -7.67 -5.35
C ARG A 7 -6.20 -7.72 -5.73
N VAL A 8 -5.31 -7.51 -4.76
CA VAL A 8 -3.86 -7.53 -4.97
C VAL A 8 -3.37 -8.95 -5.31
N ASP A 9 -3.86 -9.96 -4.60
CA ASP A 9 -3.49 -11.37 -4.79
C ASP A 9 -3.95 -11.89 -6.17
N SER A 10 -5.08 -11.39 -6.69
CA SER A 10 -5.57 -11.70 -8.04
C SER A 10 -4.91 -10.87 -9.16
N GLY A 11 -3.98 -9.98 -8.84
CA GLY A 11 -3.29 -9.12 -9.81
C GLY A 11 -4.13 -7.97 -10.36
N GLN A 12 -5.33 -7.73 -9.82
CA GLN A 12 -6.19 -6.63 -10.23
C GLN A 12 -5.65 -5.29 -9.71
N ARG A 13 -5.60 -4.28 -10.59
CA ARG A 13 -5.16 -2.93 -10.24
C ARG A 13 -6.31 -1.96 -10.07
N ASP A 14 -6.17 -1.05 -9.13
CA ASP A 14 -7.01 0.15 -9.09
C ASP A 14 -6.63 1.09 -10.25
N PRO A 15 -7.58 1.82 -10.86
CA PRO A 15 -7.27 2.77 -11.94
C PRO A 15 -6.31 3.89 -11.55
N HIS A 16 -6.09 4.13 -10.26
CA HIS A 16 -5.14 5.12 -9.79
C HIS A 16 -3.71 4.78 -10.24
N ARG A 17 -3.04 5.73 -10.90
CA ARG A 17 -1.72 5.57 -11.53
C ARG A 17 -0.61 4.94 -10.66
N ASN A 18 -0.70 5.10 -9.33
CA ASN A 18 0.31 4.57 -8.40
C ASN A 18 -0.01 3.17 -7.88
N ASP A 19 -1.19 2.60 -8.17
CA ASP A 19 -1.56 1.27 -7.69
C ASP A 19 -0.65 0.18 -8.30
N GLY A 20 0.01 -0.59 -7.44
CA GLY A 20 1.05 -1.56 -7.80
C GLY A 20 2.43 -0.95 -8.04
N GLY A 21 2.59 0.37 -7.83
CA GLY A 21 3.85 1.10 -7.98
C GLY A 21 4.88 0.77 -6.88
N VAL A 22 6.13 1.18 -7.09
CA VAL A 22 7.20 1.01 -6.09
C VAL A 22 7.03 2.04 -4.97
N PHE A 23 6.89 1.55 -3.74
CA PHE A 23 6.98 2.39 -2.55
C PHE A 23 8.46 2.55 -2.15
N ARG A 24 8.95 3.78 -2.19
CA ARG A 24 10.39 4.05 -2.00
C ARG A 24 10.84 4.16 -0.55
N ASN A 25 9.91 4.20 0.42
CA ASN A 25 10.22 4.33 1.84
C ASN A 25 11.23 5.46 2.15
N ARG A 26 11.02 6.65 1.57
CA ARG A 26 11.98 7.77 1.63
C ARG A 26 12.13 8.33 3.05
N GLU A 27 11.00 8.37 3.75
CA GLU A 27 10.85 8.83 5.13
C GLU A 27 11.34 7.77 6.14
N ARG A 28 11.73 6.57 5.66
CA ARG A 28 12.29 5.46 6.45
C ARG A 28 11.37 5.02 7.61
N LEU A 29 10.06 5.08 7.38
CA LEU A 29 9.05 4.65 8.36
C LEU A 29 8.84 3.13 8.39
N LEU A 30 9.27 2.44 7.33
CA LEU A 30 9.37 0.98 7.28
C LEU A 30 10.84 0.55 7.40
N PRO A 31 11.14 -0.73 7.72
CA PRO A 31 12.51 -1.25 7.67
C PRO A 31 13.23 -0.92 6.35
N GLN A 32 14.52 -0.63 6.41
CA GLN A 32 15.30 -0.32 5.22
C GLN A 32 15.56 -1.60 4.42
N ARG A 33 15.21 -1.56 3.13
CA ARG A 33 15.33 -2.68 2.19
C ARG A 33 15.82 -2.17 0.82
N PRO A 34 16.33 -3.04 -0.08
CA PRO A 34 16.73 -2.65 -1.42
C PRO A 34 15.62 -1.95 -2.22
N GLY A 35 16.00 -1.17 -3.22
CA GLY A 35 15.04 -0.49 -4.10
C GLY A 35 14.10 -1.49 -4.79
N GLY A 36 12.80 -1.18 -4.84
CA GLY A 36 11.79 -2.06 -5.42
C GLY A 36 11.26 -3.15 -4.49
N TYR A 37 11.75 -3.23 -3.25
CA TYR A 37 11.28 -4.21 -2.26
C TYR A 37 9.82 -4.02 -1.86
N TYR A 38 9.37 -2.77 -1.74
CA TYR A 38 7.99 -2.46 -1.35
C TYR A 38 7.14 -2.02 -2.55
N ARG A 39 5.90 -2.52 -2.61
CA ARG A 39 4.87 -2.04 -3.53
C ARG A 39 3.71 -1.40 -2.78
N GLU A 40 3.11 -0.38 -3.37
CA GLU A 40 1.93 0.29 -2.81
C GLU A 40 0.64 -0.02 -3.57
N TYR A 41 -0.46 -0.08 -2.84
CA TYR A 41 -1.79 -0.32 -3.37
C TYR A 41 -2.80 0.63 -2.73
N VAL A 42 -3.72 1.13 -3.55
CA VAL A 42 -4.81 2.02 -3.14
C VAL A 42 -5.89 1.24 -2.43
N ILE A 43 -6.33 1.80 -1.30
CA ILE A 43 -7.56 1.38 -0.64
C ILE A 43 -8.54 2.55 -0.77
N ARG A 44 -9.60 2.34 -1.56
CA ARG A 44 -10.65 3.35 -1.73
C ARG A 44 -11.35 3.61 -0.41
N THR A 45 -11.48 4.88 -0.06
CA THR A 45 -12.22 5.30 1.12
C THR A 45 -13.68 5.54 0.73
N PRO A 46 -14.67 4.88 1.35
CA PRO A 46 -16.08 5.10 1.05
C PRO A 46 -16.46 6.57 1.16
N GLY A 47 -17.27 7.06 0.23
CA GLY A 47 -17.70 8.47 0.17
C GLY A 47 -16.67 9.44 -0.42
N ILE A 48 -15.45 8.98 -0.75
CA ILE A 48 -14.43 9.81 -1.39
C ILE A 48 -14.34 9.47 -2.88
N GLY A 49 -14.56 10.45 -3.75
CA GLY A 49 -14.52 10.30 -5.22
C GLY A 49 -13.12 10.13 -5.81
N HIS A 50 -12.07 10.39 -5.04
CA HIS A 50 -10.67 10.16 -5.39
C HIS A 50 -10.09 8.97 -4.59
N ALA A 51 -8.78 8.71 -4.71
CA ALA A 51 -8.15 7.54 -4.08
C ALA A 51 -8.22 7.52 -2.54
N GLY A 52 -8.48 8.67 -1.90
CA GLY A 52 -8.37 8.82 -0.44
C GLY A 52 -6.94 8.65 0.08
N PRO A 53 -6.75 8.71 1.42
CA PRO A 53 -5.44 8.64 2.06
C PRO A 53 -4.95 7.20 2.30
N GLN A 54 -5.84 6.21 2.26
CA GLN A 54 -5.52 4.86 2.70
C GLN A 54 -4.66 4.10 1.67
N ARG A 55 -3.62 3.41 2.15
CA ARG A 55 -2.76 2.57 1.32
C ARG A 55 -2.36 1.30 2.03
N LEU A 56 -2.20 0.24 1.25
CA LEU A 56 -1.50 -0.97 1.66
C LEU A 56 -0.10 -0.94 1.03
N VAL A 57 0.93 -1.23 1.82
CA VAL A 57 2.30 -1.44 1.35
C VAL A 57 2.67 -2.90 1.61
N VAL A 58 3.09 -3.59 0.56
CA VAL A 58 3.43 -5.01 0.58
C VAL A 58 4.95 -5.16 0.36
N GLY A 59 5.61 -5.87 1.26
CA GLY A 59 7.00 -6.29 1.11
C GLY A 59 7.11 -7.59 0.30
N GLN A 60 8.25 -7.80 -0.36
CA GLN A 60 8.51 -9.03 -1.12
C GLN A 60 8.48 -10.29 -0.25
N ASP A 61 8.80 -10.19 1.05
CA ASP A 61 8.77 -11.33 1.97
C ASP A 61 7.38 -11.51 2.64
N GLY A 62 6.36 -10.82 2.13
CA GLY A 62 4.98 -10.95 2.58
C GLY A 62 4.60 -10.05 3.76
N GLU A 63 5.45 -9.10 4.16
CA GLU A 63 5.08 -8.10 5.16
C GLU A 63 3.96 -7.20 4.64
N LEU A 64 3.02 -6.86 5.52
CA LEU A 64 1.90 -5.99 5.19
C LEU A 64 1.87 -4.79 6.12
N TYR A 65 1.94 -3.60 5.53
CA TYR A 65 1.85 -2.34 6.25
C TYR A 65 0.67 -1.54 5.75
N TYR A 66 -0.13 -1.03 6.67
CA TYR A 66 -1.25 -0.15 6.37
C TYR A 66 -0.98 1.26 6.84
N THR A 67 -1.34 2.23 6.02
CA THR A 67 -1.44 3.64 6.40
C THR A 67 -2.86 4.12 6.15
N SER A 68 -3.45 4.77 7.14
CA SER A 68 -4.74 5.47 7.03
C SER A 68 -4.58 6.95 6.67
N ASP A 69 -3.36 7.47 6.72
CA ASP A 69 -3.04 8.89 6.77
C ASP A 69 -2.04 9.32 5.70
N HIS A 70 -1.98 8.56 4.60
CA HIS A 70 -1.14 8.85 3.43
C HIS A 70 0.36 8.91 3.77
N TYR A 71 0.86 7.79 4.31
CA TYR A 71 2.26 7.52 4.65
C TYR A 71 2.83 8.36 5.81
N ARG A 72 1.98 8.99 6.64
CA ARG A 72 2.46 9.70 7.84
C ARG A 72 2.73 8.72 8.99
N SER A 73 1.96 7.65 9.08
CA SER A 73 2.19 6.55 10.00
C SER A 73 1.84 5.20 9.37
N PHE A 74 2.40 4.13 9.92
CA PHE A 74 2.15 2.77 9.48
C PHE A 74 1.81 1.86 10.65
N ARG A 75 0.85 0.98 10.41
CA ARG A 75 0.60 -0.20 11.24
C ARG A 75 1.03 -1.43 10.47
N ARG A 76 1.91 -2.24 11.06
CA ARG A 76 2.20 -3.59 10.57
C ARG A 76 1.01 -4.49 10.87
N ILE A 77 0.54 -5.22 9.87
CA ILE A 77 -0.58 -6.16 9.94
C ILE A 77 -0.09 -7.61 9.83
N ARG A 78 1.02 -7.82 9.11
CA ARG A 78 1.71 -9.12 8.96
C ARG A 78 3.21 -8.88 8.87
#